data_AF-A0A257UMD2-F1
#
_entry.id   AF-A0A257UMD2-F1
#
_cell.length_a   1.000
_cell.length_b   1.000
_cell.length_c   1.000
_cell.angle_alpha   90.00
_cell.angle_beta   90.00
_cell.angle_gamma   90.00
#
_symmetry.space_group_name_H-M   'P 1'
#
loop_
_entity.id
_entity.type
_entity.pdbx_description
1 polymer ?
#
loop_
_entity_poly.entity_id
_entity_poly.type
_entity_poly.pdbx_seq_one_letter_code
_entity_poly.pdbx_strand_id
1 'polypeptide(L)'
;MCGEAYLASARVAEGMGPFPGYAANREPMLEVIAMHRDAAHRIPTRGVASDLRQAAAEAWDSAFECGTAAGFRNAQVTVLAPTGTIGFMMDCDTTGVEPDLALVKVKRLVGGGTIKIVNQTVPRALAKLGYDEPTRTEILRHLEATGSIEGARGLADEHLPVFDCAFKAIAGTRFIAPLGHLRMMGAVQPFLSGAISKTVNVPEDTKPEEIENLFVEGWKLGLKSIAVYRDNCKGSQPLAAAGEKAAEPAFQPVRRKLPDERVAITHKFSVEGQEGYVTVGLYEDGKPGELFITMAKEGSTLSGVMDAFATAISLTLQYGVPLEFLVNKFSHVRFEPSGWTNNPQIPYAKSIIDYIFRWLAAKFLAPEDQAAVGVQPLAADETSPAAALPQPRQPALPGLDAGEAGHMFVNQADAPSCPTCGMVMVRSGACYKCGNCGTVHGCS
;
A
#
# COMPACT_ATOMS: atom_id res chain seq x y z
N MET A 1 -4.26 -28.03 0.46
CA MET A 1 -4.95 -26.79 0.03
C MET A 1 -4.92 -26.62 -1.49
N CYS A 2 -3.77 -26.48 -2.15
CA CYS A 2 -3.73 -26.25 -3.61
C CYS A 2 -4.35 -27.40 -4.43
N GLY A 3 -4.02 -28.66 -4.11
CA GLY A 3 -4.67 -29.84 -4.72
C GLY A 3 -6.19 -29.81 -4.58
N GLU A 4 -6.71 -29.58 -3.37
CA GLU A 4 -8.15 -29.39 -3.12
C GLU A 4 -8.78 -28.25 -3.93
N ALA A 5 -8.07 -27.13 -4.10
CA ALA A 5 -8.56 -26.01 -4.89
C ALA A 5 -8.65 -26.36 -6.38
N TYR A 6 -7.69 -27.14 -6.91
CA TYR A 6 -7.76 -27.66 -8.27
C TYR A 6 -8.82 -28.74 -8.44
N LEU A 7 -9.01 -29.62 -7.45
CA LEU A 7 -10.11 -30.59 -7.43
C LEU A 7 -11.47 -29.88 -7.47
N ALA A 8 -11.66 -28.85 -6.64
CA ALA A 8 -12.86 -28.02 -6.68
C ALA A 8 -13.02 -27.35 -8.05
N SER A 9 -11.94 -26.83 -8.62
CA SER A 9 -11.96 -26.23 -9.96
C SER A 9 -12.37 -27.22 -11.05
N ALA A 10 -11.93 -28.48 -10.96
CA ALA A 10 -12.33 -29.54 -11.89
C ALA A 10 -13.81 -29.90 -11.74
N ARG A 11 -14.32 -30.05 -10.50
CA ARG A 11 -15.74 -30.29 -10.23
C ARG A 11 -16.64 -29.18 -10.75
N VAL A 12 -16.22 -27.93 -10.66
CA VAL A 12 -16.97 -26.81 -11.27
C VAL A 12 -16.95 -26.88 -12.80
N ALA A 13 -15.84 -27.34 -13.39
CA ALA A 13 -15.74 -27.52 -14.83
C ALA A 13 -16.67 -28.61 -15.36
N GLU A 14 -16.97 -29.66 -14.59
CA GLU A 14 -17.97 -30.69 -14.98
C GLU A 14 -19.34 -30.08 -15.27
N GLY A 15 -19.79 -29.11 -14.46
CA GLY A 15 -21.09 -28.47 -14.63
C GLY A 15 -21.09 -27.24 -15.54
N MET A 16 -19.98 -26.50 -15.59
CA MET A 16 -19.91 -25.18 -16.26
C MET A 16 -18.99 -25.12 -17.47
N GLY A 17 -18.30 -26.22 -17.77
CA GLY A 17 -17.18 -26.27 -18.70
C GLY A 17 -15.89 -25.65 -18.13
N PRO A 18 -14.73 -25.97 -18.72
CA PRO A 18 -13.45 -25.42 -18.31
C PRO A 18 -13.30 -23.92 -18.65
N PHE A 19 -12.21 -23.30 -18.21
CA PHE A 19 -11.95 -21.88 -18.51
C PHE A 19 -11.74 -21.60 -20.01
N PRO A 20 -12.01 -20.37 -20.50
CA PRO A 20 -11.73 -19.98 -21.88
C PRO A 20 -10.26 -20.17 -22.25
N GLY A 21 -9.98 -20.97 -23.29
CA GLY A 21 -8.62 -21.30 -23.73
C GLY A 21 -8.07 -22.62 -23.16
N TYR A 22 -8.82 -23.32 -22.30
CA TYR A 22 -8.38 -24.63 -21.78
C TYR A 22 -8.11 -25.65 -22.88
N ALA A 23 -8.89 -25.64 -23.97
CA ALA A 23 -8.70 -26.60 -25.07
C ALA A 23 -7.28 -26.53 -25.68
N ALA A 24 -6.72 -25.33 -25.82
CA ALA A 24 -5.34 -25.15 -26.28
C ALA A 24 -4.30 -25.35 -25.15
N ASN A 25 -4.71 -25.15 -23.89
CA ASN A 25 -3.85 -25.27 -22.71
C ASN A 25 -3.96 -26.64 -22.01
N ARG A 26 -4.66 -27.62 -22.59
CA ARG A 26 -5.02 -28.85 -21.89
C ARG A 26 -3.77 -29.64 -21.51
N GLU A 27 -2.89 -29.90 -22.47
CA GLU A 27 -1.68 -30.67 -22.26
C GLU A 27 -0.71 -29.95 -21.30
N PRO A 28 -0.35 -28.65 -21.49
CA PRO A 28 0.51 -27.93 -20.55
C PRO A 28 -0.09 -27.83 -19.14
N MET A 29 -1.41 -27.64 -19.03
CA MET A 29 -2.08 -27.58 -17.72
C MET A 29 -1.96 -28.92 -16.99
N LEU A 30 -2.25 -30.04 -17.66
CA LEU A 30 -2.15 -31.36 -17.05
C LEU A 30 -0.71 -31.71 -16.68
N GLU A 31 0.28 -31.26 -17.46
CA GLU A 31 1.70 -31.37 -17.11
C GLU A 31 2.03 -30.63 -15.80
N VAL A 32 1.58 -29.38 -15.66
CA VAL A 32 1.79 -28.61 -14.41
C VAL A 32 1.11 -29.27 -13.20
N ILE A 33 -0.10 -29.79 -13.37
CA ILE A 33 -0.79 -30.52 -12.30
C ILE A 33 -0.04 -31.81 -11.94
N ALA A 34 0.51 -32.52 -12.93
CA ALA A 34 1.36 -33.69 -12.70
C ALA A 34 2.64 -33.32 -11.92
N MET A 35 3.28 -32.20 -12.24
CA MET A 35 4.47 -31.72 -11.49
C MET A 35 4.14 -31.47 -10.01
N HIS A 36 3.00 -30.84 -9.73
CA HIS A 36 2.53 -30.61 -8.36
C HIS A 36 2.22 -31.93 -7.63
N ARG A 37 1.56 -32.86 -8.31
CA ARG A 37 1.28 -34.21 -7.82
C ARG A 37 2.58 -34.96 -7.49
N ASP A 38 3.56 -34.95 -8.37
CA ASP A 38 4.86 -35.58 -8.16
C ASP A 38 5.62 -34.96 -6.98
N ALA A 39 5.46 -33.65 -6.74
CA ALA A 39 6.02 -33.00 -5.57
C ALA A 39 5.36 -33.49 -4.28
N ALA A 40 4.04 -33.72 -4.28
CA ALA A 40 3.31 -34.24 -3.12
C ALA A 40 3.73 -35.67 -2.78
N HIS A 41 3.92 -36.53 -3.78
CA HIS A 41 4.42 -37.90 -3.59
C HIS A 41 5.89 -37.95 -3.13
N ARG A 42 6.67 -36.89 -3.39
CA ARG A 42 8.06 -36.74 -2.93
C ARG A 42 8.20 -36.17 -1.52
N ILE A 43 7.12 -35.85 -0.82
CA ILE A 43 7.19 -35.38 0.57
C ILE A 43 7.88 -36.45 1.44
N PRO A 44 8.94 -36.10 2.20
CA PRO A 44 9.67 -37.06 3.02
C PRO A 44 8.78 -37.78 4.05
N THR A 45 9.16 -39.02 4.37
CA THR A 45 8.47 -39.81 5.39
C THR A 45 8.87 -39.40 6.81
N ARG A 46 10.11 -38.95 6.99
CA ARG A 46 10.67 -38.59 8.29
C ARG A 46 10.11 -37.24 8.76
N GLY A 47 9.55 -37.22 9.97
CA GLY A 47 9.09 -35.98 10.60
C GLY A 47 7.73 -35.46 10.10
N VAL A 48 7.03 -36.23 9.26
CA VAL A 48 5.70 -35.90 8.74
C VAL A 48 4.74 -37.00 9.15
N ALA A 49 3.58 -36.62 9.70
CA ALA A 49 2.54 -37.57 10.07
C ALA A 49 2.02 -38.30 8.82
N SER A 50 1.88 -39.63 8.91
CA SER A 50 1.59 -40.48 7.74
C SER A 50 0.23 -40.17 7.11
N ASP A 51 -0.76 -39.87 7.94
CA ASP A 51 -2.11 -39.44 7.56
C ASP A 51 -2.09 -38.12 6.78
N LEU A 52 -1.34 -37.12 7.26
CA LEU A 52 -1.20 -35.83 6.57
C LEU A 52 -0.50 -35.96 5.22
N ARG A 53 0.55 -36.79 5.14
CA ARG A 53 1.25 -37.06 3.88
C ARG A 53 0.33 -37.75 2.89
N GLN A 54 -0.40 -38.77 3.34
CA GLN A 54 -1.34 -39.50 2.50
C GLN A 54 -2.46 -38.58 1.98
N ALA A 55 -3.08 -37.79 2.86
CA ALA A 55 -4.11 -36.83 2.46
C ALA A 55 -3.59 -35.80 1.45
N ALA A 56 -2.34 -35.34 1.60
CA ALA A 56 -1.73 -34.42 0.64
C ALA A 56 -1.54 -35.05 -0.75
N ALA A 57 -1.14 -36.32 -0.82
CA ALA A 57 -1.01 -37.07 -2.07
C ALA A 57 -2.38 -37.33 -2.71
N GLU A 58 -3.35 -37.82 -1.95
CA GLU A 58 -4.71 -38.12 -2.41
C GLU A 58 -5.43 -36.89 -2.98
N ALA A 59 -5.22 -35.72 -2.37
CA ALA A 59 -5.79 -34.46 -2.87
C ALA A 59 -5.28 -34.11 -4.29
N TRP A 60 -4.02 -34.40 -4.58
CA TRP A 60 -3.44 -34.16 -5.91
C TRP A 60 -3.76 -35.28 -6.91
N ASP A 61 -3.83 -36.52 -6.47
CA ASP A 61 -4.32 -37.64 -7.28
C ASP A 61 -5.74 -37.36 -7.77
N SER A 62 -6.64 -37.00 -6.85
CA SER A 62 -8.02 -36.64 -7.16
C SER A 62 -8.11 -35.43 -8.11
N ALA A 63 -7.31 -34.39 -7.87
CA ALA A 63 -7.29 -33.20 -8.74
C ALA A 63 -6.83 -33.55 -10.17
N PHE A 64 -5.82 -34.41 -10.31
CA PHE A 64 -5.32 -34.85 -11.61
C PHE A 64 -6.35 -35.72 -12.35
N GLU A 65 -6.96 -36.69 -11.66
CA GLU A 65 -7.97 -37.58 -12.25
C GLU A 65 -9.20 -36.79 -12.72
N CYS A 66 -9.82 -36.00 -11.83
CA CYS A 66 -10.97 -35.18 -12.18
C CYS A 66 -10.63 -34.15 -13.27
N GLY A 67 -9.49 -33.47 -13.16
CA GLY A 67 -9.05 -32.47 -14.14
C GLY A 67 -8.76 -33.06 -15.52
N THR A 68 -8.28 -34.30 -15.60
CA THR A 68 -8.07 -35.01 -16.87
C THR A 68 -9.38 -35.28 -17.59
N ALA A 69 -10.43 -35.65 -16.84
CA ALA A 69 -11.74 -35.98 -17.37
C ALA A 69 -12.57 -34.73 -17.74
N ALA A 70 -12.64 -33.74 -16.85
CA ALA A 70 -13.54 -32.59 -16.98
C ALA A 70 -12.86 -31.29 -17.43
N GLY A 71 -11.54 -31.20 -17.29
CA GLY A 71 -10.80 -29.95 -17.36
C GLY A 71 -10.85 -29.14 -16.07
N PHE A 72 -10.36 -27.90 -16.11
CA PHE A 72 -10.34 -27.00 -14.96
C PHE A 72 -11.12 -25.72 -15.24
N ARG A 73 -11.82 -25.21 -14.22
CA ARG A 73 -12.54 -23.92 -14.32
C ARG A 73 -11.64 -22.71 -14.12
N ASN A 74 -10.46 -22.89 -13.52
CA ASN A 74 -9.53 -21.84 -13.18
C ASN A 74 -8.13 -22.20 -13.70
N ALA A 75 -7.49 -21.30 -14.42
CA ALA A 75 -6.11 -21.48 -14.86
C ALA A 75 -5.11 -21.45 -13.69
N GLN A 76 -5.43 -20.71 -12.63
CA GLN A 76 -4.65 -20.61 -11.39
C GLN A 76 -5.61 -20.57 -10.19
N VAL A 77 -5.28 -21.27 -9.10
CA VAL A 77 -6.17 -21.39 -7.92
C VAL A 77 -5.55 -20.87 -6.63
N THR A 78 -4.23 -20.79 -6.54
CA THR A 78 -3.50 -20.33 -5.35
C THR A 78 -2.36 -19.40 -5.70
N VAL A 79 -2.11 -18.45 -4.80
CA VAL A 79 -0.95 -17.55 -4.75
C VAL A 79 -0.77 -17.14 -3.29
N LEU A 80 0.47 -16.93 -2.84
CA LEU A 80 0.70 -16.40 -1.50
C LEU A 80 0.95 -14.89 -1.60
N ALA A 81 -0.08 -14.11 -1.34
CA ALA A 81 -0.05 -12.64 -1.38
C ALA A 81 0.40 -12.04 -0.04
N PRO A 82 0.80 -10.75 0.00
CA PRO A 82 1.04 -10.05 1.26
C PRO A 82 -0.25 -9.98 2.08
N THR A 83 -0.18 -10.36 3.34
CA THR A 83 -1.34 -10.43 4.23
C THR A 83 -1.29 -9.43 5.38
N GLY A 84 -0.42 -8.41 5.33
CA GLY A 84 -0.20 -7.45 6.42
C GLY A 84 -1.49 -6.97 7.12
N THR A 85 -2.35 -6.25 6.40
CA THR A 85 -3.57 -5.66 6.99
C THR A 85 -4.51 -6.71 7.59
N ILE A 86 -4.76 -7.81 6.89
CA ILE A 86 -5.70 -8.84 7.34
C ILE A 86 -5.09 -9.73 8.44
N GLY A 87 -3.79 -10.01 8.36
CA GLY A 87 -3.05 -10.79 9.36
C GLY A 87 -3.02 -10.06 10.68
N PHE A 88 -2.78 -8.74 10.69
CA PHE A 88 -2.90 -7.94 11.92
C PHE A 88 -4.33 -7.87 12.46
N MET A 89 -5.34 -7.80 11.58
CA MET A 89 -6.74 -7.84 12.02
C MET A 89 -7.11 -9.19 12.66
N MET A 90 -6.54 -10.28 12.15
CA MET A 90 -6.76 -11.65 12.63
C MET A 90 -5.82 -12.05 13.77
N ASP A 91 -4.98 -11.13 14.25
CA ASP A 91 -3.97 -11.37 15.29
C ASP A 91 -3.01 -12.52 14.95
N CYS A 92 -2.63 -12.62 13.68
CA CYS A 92 -1.62 -13.59 13.23
C CYS A 92 -0.21 -13.11 13.61
N ASP A 93 0.58 -14.02 14.19
CA ASP A 93 2.00 -13.75 14.53
C ASP A 93 2.84 -13.48 13.27
N THR A 94 2.52 -14.11 12.15
CA THR A 94 3.23 -14.01 10.86
C THR A 94 2.28 -13.75 9.69
N THR A 95 2.80 -13.14 8.63
CA THR A 95 2.06 -12.75 7.44
C THR A 95 2.38 -13.68 6.26
N GLY A 96 1.92 -14.92 6.33
CA GLY A 96 2.10 -15.95 5.29
C GLY A 96 3.12 -17.02 5.70
N VAL A 97 4.13 -17.27 4.86
CA VAL A 97 5.25 -18.19 5.16
C VAL A 97 6.48 -17.44 5.68
N GLU A 98 6.25 -16.25 6.22
CA GLU A 98 7.27 -15.44 6.85
C GLU A 98 7.61 -16.00 8.22
N PRO A 99 8.91 -16.05 8.59
CA PRO A 99 9.23 -16.19 9.99
C PRO A 99 8.77 -14.93 10.73
N ASP A 100 8.63 -15.05 12.04
CA ASP A 100 8.29 -13.90 12.83
C ASP A 100 9.38 -12.81 12.71
N LEU A 101 8.97 -11.55 12.71
CA LEU A 101 9.85 -10.39 12.57
C LEU A 101 10.87 -10.33 13.71
N ALA A 102 10.35 -10.42 14.93
CA ALA A 102 11.07 -10.43 16.20
C ALA A 102 10.12 -10.96 17.28
N LEU A 103 10.65 -11.61 18.32
CA LEU A 103 9.84 -12.08 19.46
C LEU A 103 9.20 -10.94 20.26
N VAL A 104 9.80 -9.75 20.18
CA VAL A 104 9.33 -8.52 20.83
C VAL A 104 9.35 -7.39 19.82
N LYS A 105 8.17 -6.90 19.47
CA LYS A 105 7.93 -5.89 18.42
C LYS A 105 7.45 -4.60 19.03
N VAL A 106 7.73 -3.47 18.39
CA VAL A 106 7.19 -2.17 18.80
C VAL A 106 6.38 -1.58 17.65
N LYS A 107 5.10 -1.30 17.91
CA LYS A 107 4.17 -0.68 16.97
C LYS A 107 3.97 0.79 17.31
N ARG A 108 4.15 1.67 16.33
CA ARG A 108 3.80 3.10 16.45
C ARG A 108 2.31 3.29 16.22
N LEU A 109 1.69 4.10 17.07
CA LEU A 109 0.28 4.47 16.92
C LEU A 109 0.16 5.76 16.10
N VAL A 110 -0.93 5.86 15.33
CA VAL A 110 -1.23 7.01 14.46
C VAL A 110 -1.33 8.33 15.26
N GLY A 111 -1.70 8.25 16.54
CA GLY A 111 -1.78 9.40 17.46
C GLY A 111 -0.51 9.67 18.29
N GLY A 112 0.61 9.00 17.98
CA GLY A 112 1.82 9.03 18.80
C GLY A 112 1.84 7.97 19.90
N GLY A 113 3.02 7.70 20.45
CA GLY A 113 3.26 6.61 21.39
C GLY A 113 3.58 5.27 20.72
N THR A 114 3.95 4.29 21.54
CA THR A 114 4.35 2.96 21.07
C THR A 114 3.68 1.87 21.90
N ILE A 115 3.32 0.75 21.26
CA ILE A 115 2.87 -0.47 21.92
C ILE A 115 3.94 -1.54 21.73
N LYS A 116 4.37 -2.14 22.83
CA LYS A 116 5.23 -3.32 22.82
C LYS A 116 4.35 -4.56 22.68
N ILE A 117 4.64 -5.39 21.69
CA ILE A 117 3.92 -6.63 21.39
C ILE A 117 4.91 -7.79 21.61
N VAL A 118 4.57 -8.70 22.53
CA VAL A 118 5.37 -9.90 22.81
C VAL A 118 4.70 -11.09 22.12
N ASN A 119 5.49 -11.89 21.42
CA ASN A 119 5.04 -13.08 20.70
C ASN A 119 4.35 -14.06 21.67
N GLN A 120 3.10 -14.43 21.35
CA GLN A 120 2.26 -15.27 22.20
C GLN A 120 2.51 -16.78 22.00
N THR A 121 3.33 -17.14 21.02
CA THR A 121 3.70 -18.53 20.71
C THR A 121 4.90 -19.00 21.54
N VAL A 122 5.74 -18.09 22.07
CA VAL A 122 6.91 -18.43 22.92
C VAL A 122 6.53 -19.33 24.11
N PRO A 123 5.51 -19.01 24.93
CA PRO A 123 5.12 -19.87 26.06
C PRO A 123 4.74 -21.30 25.63
N ARG A 124 4.03 -21.42 24.49
CA ARG A 124 3.59 -22.72 23.93
C ARG A 124 4.77 -23.53 23.41
N ALA A 125 5.71 -22.87 22.74
CA ALA A 125 6.94 -23.51 22.25
C ALA A 125 7.79 -24.04 23.41
N LEU A 126 7.99 -23.23 24.47
CA LEU A 126 8.73 -23.68 25.66
C LEU A 126 8.05 -24.86 26.35
N ALA A 127 6.71 -24.86 26.46
CA ALA A 127 5.98 -25.99 27.03
C ALA A 127 6.19 -27.27 26.20
N LYS A 128 6.19 -27.15 24.86
CA LYS A 128 6.42 -28.28 23.95
C LYS A 128 7.85 -28.81 24.03
N LEU A 129 8.82 -27.94 24.30
CA LEU A 129 10.23 -28.30 24.52
C LEU A 129 10.49 -28.90 25.91
N GLY A 130 9.48 -28.95 26.80
CA GLY A 130 9.55 -29.63 28.09
C GLY A 130 9.95 -28.74 29.27
N TYR A 131 9.96 -27.42 29.11
CA TYR A 131 10.26 -26.50 30.22
C TYR A 131 9.08 -26.39 31.20
N ASP A 132 9.38 -26.45 32.49
CA ASP A 132 8.39 -26.29 33.56
C ASP A 132 7.90 -24.83 33.68
N GLU A 133 6.78 -24.62 34.39
CA GLU A 133 6.17 -23.29 34.54
C GLU A 133 7.12 -22.25 35.18
N PRO A 134 7.89 -22.56 36.25
CA PRO A 134 8.84 -21.62 36.82
C PRO A 134 9.92 -21.17 35.82
N THR A 135 10.53 -22.11 35.09
CA THR A 135 11.56 -21.80 34.09
C THR A 135 10.97 -20.99 32.94
N ARG A 136 9.78 -21.36 32.45
CA ARG A 136 9.07 -20.59 31.42
C ARG A 136 8.82 -19.15 31.85
N THR A 137 8.37 -18.95 33.08
CA THR A 137 8.13 -17.61 33.62
C THR A 137 9.42 -16.79 33.69
N GLU A 138 10.54 -17.40 34.07
CA GLU A 138 11.84 -16.73 34.11
C GLU A 138 12.33 -16.34 32.71
N ILE A 139 12.20 -17.26 31.73
CA ILE A 139 12.56 -17.00 30.33
C ILE A 139 11.71 -15.87 29.74
N LEU A 140 10.40 -15.88 29.98
CA LEU A 140 9.49 -14.83 29.49
C LEU A 140 9.81 -13.47 30.12
N ARG A 141 10.11 -13.43 31.42
CA ARG A 141 10.54 -12.20 32.09
C ARG A 141 11.84 -11.64 31.50
N HIS A 142 12.81 -12.50 31.20
CA HIS A 142 14.05 -12.11 30.52
C HIS A 142 13.78 -11.54 29.12
N LEU A 143 12.93 -12.22 28.34
CA LEU A 143 12.53 -11.78 27.01
C LEU A 143 11.84 -10.43 27.04
N GLU A 144 10.91 -10.22 27.98
CA GLU A 144 10.23 -8.94 28.17
C GLU A 144 11.20 -7.84 28.58
N ALA A 145 12.17 -8.11 29.44
CA ALA A 145 13.12 -7.12 29.92
C ALA A 145 14.14 -6.72 28.85
N THR A 146 14.70 -7.70 28.12
CA THR A 146 15.84 -7.49 27.23
C THR A 146 15.47 -7.36 25.76
N GLY A 147 14.27 -7.83 25.38
CA GLY A 147 13.86 -7.94 23.97
C GLY A 147 14.51 -9.11 23.23
N SER A 148 15.32 -9.95 23.89
CA SER A 148 15.95 -11.14 23.33
C SER A 148 15.73 -12.35 24.23
N ILE A 149 15.65 -13.54 23.64
CA ILE A 149 15.62 -14.79 24.41
C ILE A 149 17.04 -15.31 24.71
N GLU A 150 18.05 -14.80 24.00
CA GLU A 150 19.45 -15.15 24.22
C GLU A 150 19.90 -14.78 25.65
N GLY A 151 20.60 -15.70 26.32
CA GLY A 151 21.05 -15.52 27.69
C GLY A 151 19.98 -15.70 28.78
N ALA A 152 18.76 -16.11 28.41
CA ALA A 152 17.72 -16.42 29.39
C ALA A 152 18.14 -17.61 30.28
N ARG A 153 18.15 -17.40 31.60
CA ARG A 153 18.51 -18.45 32.55
C ARG A 153 17.52 -19.63 32.44
N GLY A 154 18.07 -20.84 32.39
CA GLY A 154 17.28 -22.07 32.31
C GLY A 154 16.86 -22.46 30.89
N LEU A 155 17.13 -21.64 29.87
CA LEU A 155 16.98 -22.03 28.47
C LEU A 155 18.25 -22.76 27.99
N ALA A 156 18.09 -23.95 27.42
CA ALA A 156 19.19 -24.68 26.80
C ALA A 156 19.58 -24.07 25.45
N ASP A 157 20.88 -23.94 25.18
CA ASP A 157 21.41 -23.34 23.94
C ASP A 157 20.94 -24.07 22.68
N GLU A 158 20.74 -25.39 22.76
CA GLU A 158 20.23 -26.22 21.65
C GLU A 158 18.80 -25.85 21.24
N HIS A 159 18.04 -25.20 22.11
CA HIS A 159 16.68 -24.75 21.85
C HIS A 159 16.61 -23.31 21.32
N LEU A 160 17.69 -22.53 21.38
CA LEU A 160 17.73 -21.16 20.82
C LEU A 160 17.29 -21.09 19.34
N PRO A 161 17.70 -22.00 18.44
CA PRO A 161 17.31 -21.93 17.02
C PRO A 161 15.80 -21.97 16.78
N VAL A 162 15.00 -22.50 17.72
CA VAL A 162 13.53 -22.53 17.61
C VAL A 162 12.93 -21.13 17.63
N PHE A 163 13.64 -20.17 18.23
CA PHE A 163 13.17 -18.81 18.46
C PHE A 163 13.86 -17.77 17.56
N ASP A 164 14.64 -18.22 16.56
CA ASP A 164 15.27 -17.32 15.60
C ASP A 164 14.20 -16.63 14.75
N CYS A 165 14.31 -15.31 14.61
CA CYS A 165 13.39 -14.46 13.86
C CYS A 165 14.03 -13.94 12.55
N ALA A 166 13.27 -13.21 11.75
CA ALA A 166 13.75 -12.57 10.53
C ALA A 166 14.89 -11.57 10.78
N PHE A 167 14.79 -10.79 11.85
CA PHE A 167 15.80 -9.81 12.24
C PHE A 167 16.45 -10.19 13.56
N LYS A 168 17.64 -9.64 13.79
CA LYS A 168 18.33 -9.76 15.07
C LYS A 168 17.52 -9.04 16.14
N ALA A 169 17.37 -9.68 17.30
CA ALA A 169 16.88 -9.00 18.49
C ALA A 169 17.92 -7.96 18.96
N ILE A 170 17.50 -6.92 19.69
CA ILE A 170 18.38 -5.83 20.18
C ILE A 170 19.61 -6.38 20.90
N ALA A 171 19.35 -7.25 21.87
CA ALA A 171 20.35 -7.86 22.73
C ALA A 171 20.72 -9.27 22.21
N GLY A 172 20.43 -9.53 20.94
CA GLY A 172 20.64 -10.81 20.29
C GLY A 172 21.60 -10.72 19.11
N THR A 173 22.18 -11.86 18.79
CA THR A 173 23.06 -12.04 17.64
C THR A 173 22.45 -12.94 16.58
N ARG A 174 21.45 -13.73 16.96
CA ARG A 174 20.84 -14.76 16.13
C ARG A 174 19.69 -14.21 15.30
N PHE A 175 19.57 -14.74 14.10
CA PHE A 175 18.48 -14.49 13.16
C PHE A 175 18.49 -15.61 12.10
N ILE A 176 17.37 -15.75 11.40
CA ILE A 176 17.28 -16.69 10.28
C ILE A 176 18.11 -16.14 9.12
N ALA A 177 19.13 -16.90 8.72
CA ALA A 177 19.96 -16.52 7.58
C ALA A 177 19.14 -16.36 6.29
N PRO A 178 19.54 -15.49 5.35
CA PRO A 178 18.80 -15.25 4.09
C PRO A 178 18.48 -16.53 3.30
N LEU A 179 19.40 -17.50 3.27
CA LEU A 179 19.18 -18.79 2.62
C LEU A 179 18.08 -19.62 3.30
N GLY A 180 17.85 -19.44 4.61
CA GLY A 180 16.74 -20.03 5.33
C GLY A 180 15.38 -19.55 4.80
N HIS A 181 15.28 -18.25 4.45
CA HIS A 181 14.07 -17.71 3.80
C HIS A 181 13.83 -18.39 2.45
N LEU A 182 14.87 -18.49 1.61
CA LEU A 182 14.77 -19.14 0.29
C LEU A 182 14.40 -20.62 0.40
N ARG A 183 14.99 -21.35 1.34
CA ARG A 183 14.68 -22.77 1.58
C ARG A 183 13.22 -22.97 1.99
N MET A 184 12.69 -22.10 2.85
CA MET A 184 11.27 -22.14 3.22
C MET A 184 10.38 -21.85 2.00
N MET A 185 10.71 -20.82 1.22
CA MET A 185 9.97 -20.52 -0.01
C MET A 185 10.03 -21.69 -1.00
N GLY A 186 11.20 -22.32 -1.17
CA GLY A 186 11.41 -23.44 -2.08
C GLY A 186 10.67 -24.70 -1.65
N ALA A 187 10.51 -24.93 -0.35
CA ALA A 187 9.70 -26.02 0.19
C ALA A 187 8.19 -25.82 -0.10
N VAL A 188 7.73 -24.57 -0.17
CA VAL A 188 6.31 -24.23 -0.37
C VAL A 188 5.94 -24.06 -1.85
N GLN A 189 6.86 -23.56 -2.68
CA GLN A 189 6.61 -23.20 -4.07
C GLN A 189 6.00 -24.34 -4.93
N PRO A 190 6.39 -25.63 -4.76
CA PRO A 190 5.77 -26.75 -5.46
C PRO A 190 4.31 -27.01 -5.09
N PHE A 191 3.77 -26.33 -4.08
CA PHE A 191 2.38 -26.48 -3.64
C PHE A 191 1.55 -25.21 -3.89
N LEU A 192 2.03 -24.31 -4.75
CA LEU A 192 1.34 -23.10 -5.18
C LEU A 192 1.34 -22.99 -6.71
N SER A 193 0.17 -22.72 -7.29
CA SER A 193 0.06 -22.47 -8.73
C SER A 193 0.66 -21.11 -9.12
N GLY A 194 0.51 -20.10 -8.26
CA GLY A 194 1.13 -18.79 -8.38
C GLY A 194 2.47 -18.70 -7.64
N ALA A 195 2.99 -17.49 -7.51
CA ALA A 195 4.25 -17.19 -6.83
C ALA A 195 4.05 -16.88 -5.33
N ILE A 196 5.14 -16.52 -4.66
CA ILE A 196 5.17 -16.20 -3.23
C ILE A 196 5.61 -14.75 -3.07
N SER A 197 4.75 -13.92 -2.49
CA SER A 197 5.01 -12.53 -2.14
C SER A 197 5.49 -12.44 -0.69
N LYS A 198 6.65 -13.05 -0.44
CA LYS A 198 7.38 -13.03 0.83
C LYS A 198 8.73 -12.36 0.59
N THR A 199 9.17 -11.53 1.54
CA THR A 199 10.53 -10.97 1.49
C THR A 199 11.60 -11.92 2.04
N VAL A 200 12.75 -11.88 1.38
CA VAL A 200 14.03 -12.36 1.90
C VAL A 200 14.67 -11.17 2.61
N ASN A 201 14.69 -11.22 3.95
CA ASN A 201 15.24 -10.15 4.76
C ASN A 201 16.77 -10.33 4.85
N VAL A 202 17.51 -9.27 4.61
CA VAL A 202 18.98 -9.27 4.64
C VAL A 202 19.49 -8.09 5.47
N PRO A 203 20.64 -8.22 6.17
CA PRO A 203 21.26 -7.13 6.93
C PRO A 203 21.56 -5.87 6.10
N GLU A 204 21.65 -4.71 6.77
CA GLU A 204 21.97 -3.42 6.13
C GLU A 204 23.32 -3.44 5.37
N ASP A 205 24.30 -4.19 5.87
CA ASP A 205 25.65 -4.33 5.30
C ASP A 205 25.76 -5.37 4.17
N THR A 206 24.63 -5.98 3.76
CA THR A 206 24.60 -6.97 2.66
C THR A 206 25.06 -6.35 1.34
N LYS A 207 26.01 -7.02 0.69
CA LYS A 207 26.63 -6.55 -0.56
C LYS A 207 25.85 -6.98 -1.80
N PRO A 208 26.01 -6.27 -2.94
CA PRO A 208 25.36 -6.64 -4.19
C PRO A 208 25.64 -8.08 -4.65
N GLU A 209 26.85 -8.59 -4.45
CA GLU A 209 27.23 -9.96 -4.85
C GLU A 209 26.50 -11.01 -3.99
N GLU A 210 26.23 -10.70 -2.73
CA GLU A 210 25.43 -11.56 -1.85
C GLU A 210 23.97 -11.59 -2.30
N ILE A 211 23.43 -10.44 -2.72
CA ILE A 211 22.08 -10.34 -3.29
C ILE A 211 21.99 -11.13 -4.61
N GLU A 212 22.98 -11.01 -5.50
CA GLU A 212 23.06 -11.79 -6.74
C GLU A 212 23.02 -13.29 -6.44
N ASN A 213 23.83 -13.74 -5.49
CA ASN A 213 23.83 -15.15 -5.08
C ASN A 213 22.47 -15.61 -4.54
N LEU A 214 21.71 -14.75 -3.85
CA LEU A 214 20.35 -15.09 -3.40
C LEU A 214 19.40 -15.33 -4.59
N PHE A 215 19.50 -14.55 -5.67
CA PHE A 215 18.71 -14.80 -6.87
C PHE A 215 19.11 -16.11 -7.55
N VAL A 216 20.41 -16.42 -7.63
CA VAL A 216 20.92 -17.68 -8.20
C VAL A 216 20.44 -18.88 -7.37
N GLU A 217 20.54 -18.81 -6.05
CA GLU A 217 20.08 -19.89 -5.16
C GLU A 217 18.56 -20.07 -5.23
N GLY A 218 17.79 -18.98 -5.30
CA GLY A 218 16.35 -19.07 -5.45
C GLY A 218 15.92 -19.66 -6.80
N TRP A 219 16.66 -19.35 -7.88
CA TRP A 219 16.46 -20.01 -9.19
C TRP A 219 16.71 -21.53 -9.10
N LYS A 220 17.81 -21.96 -8.47
CA LYS A 220 18.11 -23.40 -8.24
C LYS A 220 17.02 -24.10 -7.44
N LEU A 221 16.37 -23.39 -6.53
CA LEU A 221 15.25 -23.88 -5.73
C LEU A 221 13.90 -23.87 -6.47
N GLY A 222 13.86 -23.40 -7.72
CA GLY A 222 12.64 -23.35 -8.53
C GLY A 222 11.66 -22.25 -8.12
N LEU A 223 12.14 -21.18 -7.47
CA LEU A 223 11.29 -20.06 -7.08
C LEU A 223 10.82 -19.26 -8.30
N LYS A 224 9.53 -18.94 -8.34
CA LYS A 224 8.93 -18.15 -9.41
C LYS A 224 9.19 -16.65 -9.24
N SER A 225 9.38 -16.18 -8.01
CA SER A 225 9.66 -14.79 -7.67
C SER A 225 10.46 -14.68 -6.38
N ILE A 226 11.29 -13.64 -6.29
CA ILE A 226 12.04 -13.29 -5.08
C ILE A 226 11.95 -11.78 -4.91
N ALA A 227 11.61 -11.35 -3.69
CA ALA A 227 11.71 -9.97 -3.26
C ALA A 227 12.74 -9.89 -2.12
N VAL A 228 13.73 -9.00 -2.25
CA VAL A 228 14.75 -8.78 -1.22
C VAL A 228 14.39 -7.52 -0.46
N TYR A 229 14.39 -7.62 0.86
CA TYR A 229 14.29 -6.48 1.76
C TYR A 229 15.60 -6.36 2.53
N ARG A 230 16.35 -5.30 2.25
CA ARG A 230 17.55 -4.95 3.00
C ARG A 230 17.15 -4.07 4.18
N ASP A 231 17.64 -4.41 5.35
CA ASP A 231 17.37 -3.63 6.55
C ASP A 231 17.75 -2.15 6.37
N ASN A 232 16.98 -1.24 6.98
CA ASN A 232 17.08 0.21 6.82
C ASN A 232 16.99 0.77 5.39
N CYS A 233 16.56 -0.01 4.38
CA CYS A 233 16.43 0.51 3.02
C CYS A 233 15.23 1.44 2.78
N LYS A 234 14.31 1.56 3.76
CA LYS A 234 13.13 2.44 3.71
C LYS A 234 13.09 3.37 4.93
N GLY A 235 12.76 4.65 4.71
CA GLY A 235 12.77 5.69 5.74
C GLY A 235 11.66 5.61 6.81
N SER A 236 10.65 4.76 6.63
CA SER A 236 9.62 4.49 7.64
C SER A 236 9.20 3.02 7.62
N GLN A 237 9.15 2.40 8.80
CA GLN A 237 8.74 1.01 8.99
C GLN A 237 7.49 0.97 9.91
N PRO A 238 6.41 0.26 9.52
CA PRO A 238 5.22 0.13 10.37
C PRO A 238 5.47 -0.63 11.68
N LEU A 239 6.43 -1.56 11.64
CA LEU A 239 6.89 -2.38 12.75
C LEU A 239 8.42 -2.40 12.70
N ALA A 240 9.03 -2.23 13.86
CA ALA A 240 10.46 -2.41 14.06
C ALA A 240 10.68 -3.46 15.15
N ALA A 241 11.85 -4.09 15.15
CA ALA A 241 12.34 -4.74 16.34
C ALA A 241 12.32 -3.71 17.50
N ALA A 242 12.07 -4.15 18.73
CA ALA A 242 12.21 -3.24 19.87
C ALA A 242 13.60 -2.56 19.83
N GLY A 243 13.78 -1.38 20.43
CA GLY A 243 15.11 -0.80 20.69
C GLY A 243 15.92 -0.27 19.50
N GLU A 244 15.45 -0.41 18.26
CA GLU A 244 15.91 0.49 17.20
C GLU A 244 15.61 1.93 17.65
N LYS A 245 16.65 2.75 17.80
CA LYS A 245 16.50 4.20 17.75
C LYS A 245 15.93 4.47 16.36
N ALA A 246 14.61 4.48 16.29
CA ALA A 246 13.92 4.98 15.15
C ALA A 246 14.55 6.33 14.85
N ALA A 247 15.09 6.48 13.63
CA ALA A 247 15.48 7.78 13.14
C ALA A 247 14.34 8.73 13.51
N GLU A 248 14.65 9.72 14.35
CA GLU A 248 13.73 10.83 14.53
C GLU A 248 13.41 11.31 13.12
N PRO A 249 12.13 11.52 12.76
CA PRO A 249 11.83 12.05 11.45
C PRO A 249 12.65 13.33 11.30
N ALA A 250 13.57 13.34 10.34
CA ALA A 250 14.40 14.50 10.00
C ALA A 250 13.55 15.72 9.58
N PHE A 251 12.23 15.57 9.53
CA PHE A 251 11.27 16.61 9.26
C PHE A 251 10.44 16.92 10.51
N GLN A 252 10.94 17.85 11.32
CA GLN A 252 10.03 18.66 12.13
C GLN A 252 9.40 19.70 11.20
N PRO A 253 8.06 19.79 11.10
CA PRO A 253 7.42 20.82 10.30
C PRO A 253 7.69 22.18 10.95
N VAL A 254 8.78 22.83 10.55
CA VAL A 254 9.12 24.18 10.98
C VAL A 254 8.38 25.14 10.05
N ARG A 255 7.53 25.99 10.63
CA ARG A 255 6.79 27.00 9.87
C ARG A 255 7.76 27.99 9.22
N ARG A 256 7.83 28.02 7.89
CA ARG A 256 8.51 29.05 7.10
C ARG A 256 7.55 30.23 6.93
N LYS A 257 7.72 31.30 7.73
CA LYS A 257 6.95 32.53 7.54
C LYS A 257 7.47 33.31 6.35
N LEU A 258 6.59 34.02 5.65
CA LEU A 258 6.96 34.97 4.62
C LEU A 258 7.40 36.31 5.27
N PRO A 259 8.32 37.05 4.64
CA PRO A 259 8.71 38.39 5.09
C PRO A 259 7.55 39.38 5.02
N ASP A 260 7.61 40.47 5.78
CA ASP A 260 6.54 41.48 5.84
C ASP A 260 6.25 42.09 4.44
N GLU A 261 7.29 42.35 3.66
CA GLU A 261 7.22 42.75 2.26
C GLU A 261 7.53 41.57 1.33
N ARG A 262 6.65 41.30 0.36
CA ARG A 262 6.76 40.14 -0.53
C ARG A 262 6.12 40.39 -1.90
N VAL A 263 6.55 39.63 -2.91
CA VAL A 263 5.88 39.63 -4.23
C VAL A 263 4.58 38.84 -4.12
N ALA A 264 3.49 39.38 -4.67
CA ALA A 264 2.20 38.70 -4.72
C ALA A 264 1.56 38.81 -6.11
N ILE A 265 0.79 37.78 -6.47
CA ILE A 265 -0.01 37.74 -7.71
C ILE A 265 -1.48 37.83 -7.31
N THR A 266 -2.19 38.81 -7.85
CA THR A 266 -3.64 38.94 -7.66
C THR A 266 -4.37 38.67 -8.98
N HIS A 267 -5.42 37.84 -8.92
CA HIS A 267 -6.27 37.50 -10.04
C HIS A 267 -7.73 37.70 -9.70
N LYS A 268 -8.45 38.45 -10.56
CA LYS A 268 -9.90 38.60 -10.45
C LYS A 268 -10.60 37.42 -11.11
N PHE A 269 -11.48 36.76 -10.37
CA PHE A 269 -12.30 35.67 -10.88
C PHE A 269 -13.79 35.97 -10.76
N SER A 270 -14.58 35.29 -11.59
CA SER A 270 -16.03 35.20 -11.49
C SER A 270 -16.45 33.76 -11.70
N VAL A 271 -17.29 33.22 -10.81
CA VAL A 271 -17.91 31.90 -10.94
C VAL A 271 -19.41 32.08 -10.72
N GLU A 272 -20.21 31.83 -11.76
CA GLU A 272 -21.68 31.99 -11.73
C GLU A 272 -22.12 33.37 -11.20
N GLY A 273 -21.45 34.43 -11.68
CA GLY A 273 -21.73 35.81 -11.30
C GLY A 273 -21.27 36.20 -9.88
N GLN A 274 -20.69 35.29 -9.10
CA GLN A 274 -19.98 35.66 -7.87
C GLN A 274 -18.56 36.09 -8.21
N GLU A 275 -18.27 37.38 -8.02
CA GLU A 275 -16.94 37.93 -8.23
C GLU A 275 -16.08 37.83 -6.96
N GLY A 276 -14.78 37.62 -7.15
CA GLY A 276 -13.79 37.63 -6.10
C GLY A 276 -12.39 37.86 -6.63
N TYR A 277 -11.45 38.02 -5.70
CA TYR A 277 -10.02 38.13 -5.97
C TYR A 277 -9.29 37.01 -5.22
N VAL A 278 -8.38 36.35 -5.92
CA VAL A 278 -7.40 35.46 -5.30
C VAL A 278 -6.05 36.16 -5.32
N THR A 279 -5.41 36.27 -4.16
CA THR A 279 -4.07 36.85 -4.02
C THR A 279 -3.13 35.80 -3.44
N VAL A 280 -2.02 35.55 -4.12
CA VAL A 280 -1.03 34.55 -3.74
C VAL A 280 0.28 35.25 -3.41
N GLY A 281 0.71 35.17 -2.15
CA GLY A 281 2.02 35.65 -1.72
C GLY A 281 3.10 34.61 -2.04
N LEU A 282 4.21 35.07 -2.60
CA LEU A 282 5.31 34.21 -3.04
C LEU A 282 6.51 34.30 -2.08
N TYR A 283 7.21 33.18 -1.95
CA TYR A 283 8.56 33.16 -1.41
C TYR A 283 9.56 33.72 -2.43
N GLU A 284 10.80 33.98 -1.98
CA GLU A 284 11.91 34.42 -2.84
C GLU A 284 12.23 33.46 -4.00
N ASP A 285 11.90 32.17 -3.83
CA ASP A 285 12.06 31.12 -4.85
C ASP A 285 10.90 31.05 -5.85
N GLY A 286 9.93 31.97 -5.76
CA GLY A 286 8.75 32.05 -6.63
C GLY A 286 7.64 31.05 -6.28
N LYS A 287 7.81 30.22 -5.24
CA LYS A 287 6.76 29.28 -4.80
C LYS A 287 5.67 29.99 -4.01
N PRO A 288 4.40 29.52 -4.07
CA PRO A 288 3.33 30.06 -3.26
C PRO A 288 3.53 29.74 -1.78
N GLY A 289 3.39 30.76 -0.94
CA GLY A 289 3.50 30.65 0.51
C GLY A 289 2.27 31.11 1.28
N GLU A 290 1.46 31.98 0.70
CA GLU A 290 0.19 32.46 1.27
C GLU A 290 -0.88 32.56 0.20
N LEU A 291 -2.12 32.34 0.61
CA LEU A 291 -3.33 32.45 -0.20
C LEU A 291 -4.32 33.34 0.54
N PHE A 292 -4.83 34.34 -0.14
CA PHE A 292 -5.94 35.19 0.31
C PHE A 292 -7.06 35.13 -0.72
N ILE A 293 -8.30 35.10 -0.25
CA ILE A 293 -9.49 35.05 -1.10
C ILE A 293 -10.44 36.14 -0.62
N THR A 294 -10.66 37.15 -1.45
CA THR A 294 -11.59 38.25 -1.13
C THR A 294 -12.82 38.14 -2.01
N MET A 295 -13.99 37.92 -1.40
CA MET A 295 -15.26 37.89 -2.12
C MET A 295 -15.84 39.30 -2.27
N ALA A 296 -16.44 39.64 -3.42
CA ALA A 296 -16.98 40.98 -3.66
C ALA A 296 -18.17 41.36 -2.76
N LYS A 297 -18.89 40.39 -2.21
CA LYS A 297 -19.96 40.60 -1.23
C LYS A 297 -19.43 40.40 0.19
N GLU A 298 -18.93 41.48 0.76
CA GLU A 298 -18.45 41.52 2.15
C GLU A 298 -19.57 41.19 3.16
N GLY A 299 -19.20 40.54 4.26
CA GLY A 299 -20.13 40.20 5.36
C GLY A 299 -21.03 38.97 5.12
N SER A 300 -20.84 38.24 4.01
CA SER A 300 -21.54 36.97 3.76
C SER A 300 -20.88 35.79 4.47
N THR A 301 -21.65 34.74 4.81
CA THR A 301 -21.12 33.47 5.33
C THR A 301 -20.04 32.88 4.43
N LEU A 302 -20.19 33.06 3.11
CA LEU A 302 -19.21 32.62 2.12
C LEU A 302 -17.87 33.35 2.28
N SER A 303 -17.87 34.67 2.52
CA SER A 303 -16.64 35.43 2.76
C SER A 303 -15.89 34.90 3.98
N GLY A 304 -16.58 34.70 5.11
CA GLY A 304 -15.94 34.19 6.32
C GLY A 304 -15.37 32.78 6.17
N VAL A 305 -16.06 31.90 5.43
CA VAL A 305 -15.55 30.55 5.10
C VAL A 305 -14.33 30.63 4.18
N MET A 306 -14.34 31.51 3.17
CA MET A 306 -13.21 31.69 2.26
C MET A 306 -11.98 32.25 2.98
N ASP A 307 -12.14 33.20 3.89
CA ASP A 307 -11.04 33.75 4.70
C ASP A 307 -10.42 32.69 5.62
N ALA A 308 -11.26 31.93 6.34
CA ALA A 308 -10.80 30.84 7.20
C ALA A 308 -10.09 29.74 6.39
N PHE A 309 -10.63 29.40 5.22
CA PHE A 309 -10.05 28.42 4.32
C PHE A 309 -8.71 28.90 3.75
N ALA A 310 -8.63 30.12 3.24
CA ALA A 310 -7.41 30.72 2.71
C ALA A 310 -6.30 30.79 3.79
N THR A 311 -6.68 31.09 5.04
CA THR A 311 -5.78 31.06 6.20
C THR A 311 -5.25 29.66 6.46
N ALA A 312 -6.11 28.64 6.43
CA ALA A 312 -5.70 27.25 6.60
C ALA A 312 -4.74 26.80 5.50
N ILE A 313 -5.03 27.12 4.24
CA ILE A 313 -4.16 26.81 3.10
C ILE A 313 -2.81 27.52 3.22
N SER A 314 -2.81 28.80 3.62
CA SER A 314 -1.57 29.55 3.91
C SER A 314 -0.71 28.84 4.97
N LEU A 315 -1.33 28.38 6.06
CA LEU A 315 -0.60 27.60 7.07
C LEU A 315 -0.03 26.30 6.49
N THR A 316 -0.80 25.56 5.69
CA THR A 316 -0.30 24.31 5.08
C THR A 316 0.91 24.55 4.17
N LEU A 317 0.89 25.60 3.35
CA LEU A 317 2.02 25.98 2.50
C LEU A 317 3.24 26.40 3.33
N GLN A 318 3.04 27.12 4.43
CA GLN A 318 4.11 27.53 5.36
C GLN A 318 4.73 26.35 6.13
N TYR A 319 4.00 25.26 6.31
CA TYR A 319 4.54 24.01 6.89
C TYR A 319 5.10 23.04 5.85
N GLY A 320 5.20 23.45 4.58
CA GLY A 320 5.88 22.70 3.52
C GLY A 320 5.01 21.64 2.84
N VAL A 321 3.68 21.74 2.93
CA VAL A 321 2.78 20.87 2.14
C VAL A 321 2.94 21.21 0.65
N PRO A 322 3.25 20.24 -0.23
CA PRO A 322 3.40 20.49 -1.67
C PRO A 322 2.11 21.01 -2.31
N LEU A 323 2.23 21.96 -3.25
CA LEU A 323 1.09 22.56 -3.93
C LEU A 323 0.31 21.52 -4.75
N GLU A 324 1.03 20.61 -5.40
CA GLU A 324 0.50 19.52 -6.23
C GLU A 324 -0.51 18.68 -5.43
N PHE A 325 -0.20 18.40 -4.17
CA PHE A 325 -1.08 17.65 -3.27
C PHE A 325 -2.38 18.41 -2.98
N LEU A 326 -2.28 19.72 -2.70
CA LEU A 326 -3.45 20.56 -2.43
C LEU A 326 -4.32 20.73 -3.69
N VAL A 327 -3.70 20.94 -4.84
CA VAL A 327 -4.37 21.00 -6.15
C VAL A 327 -5.14 19.71 -6.40
N ASN A 328 -4.49 18.54 -6.31
CA ASN A 328 -5.15 17.26 -6.50
C ASN A 328 -6.31 17.03 -5.52
N LYS A 329 -6.19 17.52 -4.28
CA LYS A 329 -7.21 17.34 -3.25
C LYS A 329 -8.44 18.22 -3.47
N PHE A 330 -8.24 19.46 -3.88
CA PHE A 330 -9.28 20.47 -3.92
C PHE A 330 -9.81 20.77 -5.33
N SER A 331 -9.12 20.33 -6.37
CA SER A 331 -9.70 20.28 -7.71
C SER A 331 -10.90 19.32 -7.74
N HIS A 332 -11.91 19.72 -8.48
CA HIS A 332 -13.18 19.02 -8.71
C HIS A 332 -14.08 18.79 -7.50
N VAL A 333 -13.82 19.44 -6.37
CA VAL A 333 -14.77 19.50 -5.25
C VAL A 333 -16.02 20.26 -5.69
N ARG A 334 -17.20 19.69 -5.40
CA ARG A 334 -18.50 20.15 -5.91
C ARG A 334 -19.35 20.73 -4.80
N PHE A 335 -19.68 22.01 -4.89
CA PHE A 335 -20.68 22.70 -4.07
C PHE A 335 -20.93 24.11 -4.65
N GLU A 336 -22.08 24.71 -4.32
CA GLU A 336 -22.41 26.06 -4.77
C GLU A 336 -21.60 27.13 -4.03
N PRO A 337 -21.14 28.21 -4.69
CA PRO A 337 -21.42 28.58 -6.10
C PRO A 337 -20.59 27.76 -7.11
N SER A 338 -21.27 27.24 -8.13
CA SER A 338 -20.68 26.50 -9.25
C SER A 338 -21.27 26.99 -10.57
N GLY A 339 -20.47 27.06 -11.63
CA GLY A 339 -20.97 27.52 -12.91
C GLY A 339 -19.88 28.02 -13.85
N TRP A 340 -20.31 28.83 -14.81
CA TRP A 340 -19.43 29.39 -15.83
C TRP A 340 -18.50 30.45 -15.25
N THR A 341 -17.29 30.52 -15.80
CA THR A 341 -16.25 31.42 -15.32
C THR A 341 -15.80 32.40 -16.38
N ASN A 342 -15.11 33.46 -15.95
CA ASN A 342 -14.46 34.44 -16.84
C ASN A 342 -13.07 34.00 -17.35
N ASN A 343 -12.63 32.76 -17.06
CA ASN A 343 -11.30 32.27 -17.41
C ASN A 343 -11.37 31.25 -18.55
N PRO A 344 -10.78 31.53 -19.74
CA PRO A 344 -10.76 30.62 -20.87
C PRO A 344 -10.13 29.26 -20.58
N GLN A 345 -9.14 29.20 -19.67
CA GLN A 345 -8.49 27.94 -19.29
C GLN A 345 -9.36 27.07 -18.38
N ILE A 346 -10.38 27.65 -17.73
CA ILE A 346 -11.26 26.99 -16.77
C ILE A 346 -12.71 27.44 -17.05
N PRO A 347 -13.32 27.08 -18.19
CA PRO A 347 -14.61 27.66 -18.59
C PRO A 347 -15.75 27.38 -17.61
N TYR A 348 -15.70 26.22 -16.95
CA TYR A 348 -16.69 25.80 -15.96
C TYR A 348 -16.00 25.32 -14.68
N ALA A 349 -16.48 25.80 -13.54
CA ALA A 349 -16.00 25.43 -12.21
C ALA A 349 -17.10 24.76 -11.39
N LYS A 350 -16.75 23.66 -10.73
CA LYS A 350 -17.63 22.85 -9.88
C LYS A 350 -17.85 23.45 -8.48
N SER A 351 -17.02 24.41 -8.11
CA SER A 351 -17.12 25.28 -6.95
C SER A 351 -16.10 26.42 -7.09
N ILE A 352 -16.16 27.43 -6.23
CA ILE A 352 -15.10 28.45 -6.11
C ILE A 352 -13.76 27.80 -5.71
N ILE A 353 -13.76 26.78 -4.85
CA ILE A 353 -12.53 26.08 -4.45
C ILE A 353 -11.93 25.31 -5.64
N ASP A 354 -12.76 24.59 -6.42
CA ASP A 354 -12.31 23.92 -7.65
C ASP A 354 -11.65 24.92 -8.61
N TYR A 355 -12.27 26.09 -8.81
CA TYR A 355 -11.71 27.16 -9.64
C TYR A 355 -10.33 27.61 -9.15
N ILE A 356 -10.22 27.95 -7.86
CA ILE A 356 -8.98 28.50 -7.28
C ILE A 356 -7.83 27.52 -7.43
N PHE A 357 -8.04 26.23 -7.14
CA PHE A 357 -6.97 25.25 -7.24
C PHE A 357 -6.60 24.89 -8.68
N ARG A 358 -7.57 24.87 -9.61
CA ARG A 358 -7.26 24.75 -11.04
C ARG A 358 -6.53 25.98 -11.56
N TRP A 359 -6.82 27.18 -11.04
CA TRP A 359 -6.09 28.40 -11.39
C TRP A 359 -4.66 28.39 -10.82
N LEU A 360 -4.48 27.92 -9.57
CA LEU A 360 -3.14 27.71 -8.99
C LEU A 360 -2.35 26.69 -9.82
N ALA A 361 -2.98 25.60 -10.26
CA ALA A 361 -2.36 24.62 -11.15
C ALA A 361 -1.87 25.27 -12.44
N ALA A 362 -2.73 26.07 -13.10
CA ALA A 362 -2.41 26.80 -14.32
C ALA A 362 -1.23 27.77 -14.17
N LYS A 363 -0.95 28.25 -12.95
CA LYS A 363 0.10 29.23 -12.67
C LYS A 363 1.42 28.62 -12.21
N PHE A 364 1.38 27.55 -11.44
CA PHE A 364 2.55 27.07 -10.70
C PHE A 364 2.96 25.62 -11.03
N LEU A 365 2.12 24.83 -11.69
CA LEU A 365 2.41 23.43 -11.99
C LEU A 365 2.83 23.21 -13.46
N ALA A 366 3.43 22.06 -13.73
CA ALA A 366 3.85 21.68 -15.07
C ALA A 366 2.64 21.40 -15.98
N PRO A 367 2.78 21.48 -17.32
CA PRO A 367 1.68 21.25 -18.26
C PRO A 367 0.96 19.90 -18.10
N GLU A 368 1.69 18.86 -17.69
CA GLU A 368 1.13 17.53 -17.44
C GLU A 368 0.16 17.53 -16.24
N ASP A 369 0.56 18.18 -15.14
CA ASP A 369 -0.27 18.31 -13.94
C ASP A 369 -1.46 19.26 -14.16
N GLN A 370 -1.28 20.29 -14.98
CA GLN A 370 -2.37 21.18 -15.41
C GLN A 370 -3.46 20.40 -16.16
N ALA A 371 -3.06 19.53 -17.09
CA ALA A 371 -3.98 18.69 -17.85
C ALA A 371 -4.72 17.70 -16.95
N ALA A 372 -4.04 17.13 -15.94
CA ALA A 372 -4.64 16.18 -15.00
C ALA A 372 -5.84 16.74 -14.22
N VAL A 373 -5.83 18.05 -13.93
CA VAL A 373 -6.95 18.76 -13.26
C VAL A 373 -7.85 19.54 -14.24
N GLY A 374 -7.71 19.26 -15.54
CA GLY A 374 -8.59 19.78 -16.59
C GLY A 374 -8.38 21.26 -16.91
N VAL A 375 -7.20 21.84 -16.70
CA VAL A 375 -6.87 23.19 -17.18
C VAL A 375 -6.63 23.13 -18.69
N GLN A 376 -7.27 24.02 -19.45
CA GLN A 376 -7.09 24.09 -20.89
C GLN A 376 -5.84 24.93 -21.24
N PRO A 377 -5.05 24.51 -22.24
CA PRO A 377 -3.96 25.32 -22.77
C PRO A 377 -4.53 26.59 -23.43
N LEU A 378 -3.87 27.73 -23.21
CA LEU A 378 -4.16 28.93 -24.01
C LEU A 378 -3.65 28.68 -25.42
N ALA A 379 -4.46 29.01 -26.44
CA ALA A 379 -4.00 29.02 -27.82
C ALA A 379 -2.79 29.96 -27.92
N ALA A 380 -1.68 29.47 -28.49
CA ALA A 380 -0.43 30.22 -28.54
C ALA A 380 -0.61 31.49 -29.39
N ASP A 381 -0.47 32.65 -28.77
CA ASP A 381 -0.11 33.88 -29.48
C ASP A 381 1.39 33.77 -29.82
N GLU A 382 1.69 33.64 -31.10
CA GLU A 382 3.05 33.78 -31.64
C GLU A 382 3.54 35.21 -31.37
N THR A 383 4.29 35.44 -30.28
CA THR A 383 5.38 36.45 -30.17
C THR A 383 5.90 36.61 -28.72
N SER A 384 6.82 35.74 -28.28
CA SER A 384 8.04 36.14 -27.56
C SER A 384 8.87 34.93 -27.12
N PRO A 385 10.19 34.93 -27.37
CA PRO A 385 11.09 33.89 -26.88
C PRO A 385 11.49 34.21 -25.43
N ALA A 386 10.86 33.56 -24.46
CA ALA A 386 11.37 33.53 -23.09
C ALA A 386 12.21 32.26 -22.89
N ALA A 387 13.52 32.46 -22.72
CA ALA A 387 14.51 31.44 -22.48
C ALA A 387 14.14 30.55 -21.28
N ALA A 388 14.10 29.23 -21.51
CA ALA A 388 13.99 28.25 -20.44
C ALA A 388 15.25 28.32 -19.55
N LEU A 389 15.06 28.72 -18.29
CA LEU A 389 16.07 28.49 -17.26
C LEU A 389 16.05 27.00 -16.86
N PRO A 390 17.22 26.35 -16.66
CA PRO A 390 17.26 24.98 -16.18
C PRO A 390 16.77 24.93 -14.73
N GLN A 391 15.73 24.15 -14.46
CA GLN A 391 15.24 23.93 -13.10
C GLN A 391 16.15 22.94 -12.34
N PRO A 392 16.56 23.23 -11.08
CA PRO A 392 17.17 22.23 -10.23
C PRO A 392 16.11 21.22 -9.76
N ARG A 393 16.38 19.93 -9.96
CA ARG A 393 15.59 18.83 -9.39
C ARG A 393 15.50 18.99 -7.87
N GLN A 394 14.28 19.15 -7.35
CA GLN A 394 14.04 19.07 -5.91
C GLN A 394 14.26 17.61 -5.45
N PRO A 395 14.89 17.38 -4.28
CA PRO A 395 14.97 16.06 -3.70
C PRO A 395 13.58 15.57 -3.31
N ALA A 396 13.28 14.32 -3.65
CA ALA A 396 12.02 13.67 -3.32
C ALA A 396 11.81 13.62 -1.79
N LEU A 397 10.60 13.97 -1.34
CA LEU A 397 10.16 13.72 0.03
C LEU A 397 10.01 12.21 0.24
N PRO A 398 10.59 11.61 1.29
CA PRO A 398 10.40 10.18 1.55
C PRO A 398 8.94 9.92 1.97
N GLY A 399 8.21 9.10 1.22
CA GLY A 399 6.88 8.60 1.60
C GLY A 399 5.70 9.14 0.78
N LEU A 400 5.94 9.90 -0.30
CA LEU A 400 4.93 10.21 -1.31
C LEU A 400 5.53 9.89 -2.68
N ASP A 401 5.42 8.63 -3.11
CA ASP A 401 5.71 8.29 -4.50
C ASP A 401 4.65 8.93 -5.40
N ALA A 402 5.08 9.84 -6.27
CA ALA A 402 4.24 10.52 -7.26
C ALA A 402 3.56 9.53 -8.25
N GLY A 403 3.90 8.24 -8.21
CA GLY A 403 3.31 7.19 -9.03
C GLY A 403 2.02 6.54 -8.48
N GLU A 404 1.69 6.70 -7.19
CA GLU A 404 0.52 6.02 -6.59
C GLU A 404 -0.72 6.92 -6.39
N ALA A 405 -0.63 8.22 -6.69
CA ALA A 405 -1.77 9.13 -6.60
C ALA A 405 -2.80 8.98 -7.74
N GLY A 406 -2.50 8.21 -8.78
CA GLY A 406 -3.29 8.15 -10.02
C GLY A 406 -4.63 7.40 -9.96
N HIS A 407 -4.93 6.62 -8.91
CA HIS A 407 -6.06 5.68 -8.96
C HIS A 407 -6.94 5.58 -7.70
N MET A 408 -6.99 6.58 -6.83
CA MET A 408 -7.92 6.55 -5.68
C MET A 408 -9.27 7.25 -5.90
N PHE A 409 -9.44 8.07 -6.94
CA PHE A 409 -10.73 8.72 -7.24
C PHE A 409 -10.98 8.88 -8.74
N VAL A 410 -11.56 7.84 -9.38
CA VAL A 410 -12.14 7.98 -10.72
C VAL A 410 -13.60 8.41 -10.56
N ASN A 411 -13.88 9.72 -10.69
CA ASN A 411 -15.25 10.21 -10.82
C ASN A 411 -15.77 9.79 -12.21
N GLN A 412 -16.57 8.72 -12.29
CA GLN A 412 -17.28 8.38 -13.53
C GLN A 412 -18.22 9.54 -13.92
N ALA A 413 -18.19 9.90 -15.21
CA ALA A 413 -18.66 11.19 -15.72
C ALA A 413 -20.19 11.37 -15.73
N ASP A 414 -20.98 10.30 -15.73
CA ASP A 414 -22.41 10.38 -16.11
C ASP A 414 -23.40 9.81 -15.08
N ALA A 415 -22.94 9.48 -13.88
CA ALA A 415 -23.79 8.89 -12.83
C ALA A 415 -24.54 9.97 -12.01
N PRO A 416 -25.89 9.96 -11.95
CA PRO A 416 -26.66 10.93 -11.18
C PRO A 416 -26.44 10.76 -9.68
N SER A 417 -26.52 11.87 -8.95
CA SER A 417 -26.45 11.88 -7.49
C SER A 417 -27.76 11.40 -6.86
N CYS A 418 -27.66 10.66 -5.75
CA CYS A 418 -28.82 10.24 -4.99
C CYS A 418 -29.55 11.45 -4.40
N PRO A 419 -30.85 11.65 -4.70
CA PRO A 419 -31.62 12.79 -4.18
C PRO A 419 -31.80 12.73 -2.66
N THR A 420 -31.57 11.58 -2.04
CA THR A 420 -31.78 11.36 -0.61
C THR A 420 -30.53 11.63 0.23
N CYS A 421 -29.34 11.24 -0.26
CA CYS A 421 -28.11 11.30 0.55
C CYS A 421 -26.88 11.84 -0.19
N GLY A 422 -27.04 12.26 -1.44
CA GLY A 422 -25.96 12.87 -2.23
C GLY A 422 -24.88 11.92 -2.74
N MET A 423 -24.88 10.63 -2.35
CA MET A 423 -23.92 9.65 -2.88
C MET A 423 -24.16 9.42 -4.38
N VAL A 424 -23.07 9.29 -5.15
CA VAL A 424 -23.11 8.95 -6.58
C VAL A 424 -23.79 7.58 -6.75
N MET A 425 -24.84 7.53 -7.55
CA MET A 425 -25.59 6.29 -7.77
C MET A 425 -24.88 5.42 -8.80
N VAL A 426 -24.88 4.11 -8.59
CA VAL A 426 -24.29 3.15 -9.52
C VAL A 426 -25.37 2.63 -10.46
N ARG A 427 -25.05 2.50 -11.74
CA ARG A 427 -25.99 1.97 -12.73
C ARG A 427 -26.30 0.50 -12.43
N SER A 428 -27.58 0.17 -12.35
CA SER A 428 -28.12 -1.16 -12.10
C SER A 428 -29.18 -1.45 -13.15
N GLY A 429 -28.73 -1.92 -14.33
CA GLY A 429 -29.60 -2.12 -15.49
C GLY A 429 -30.06 -0.81 -16.12
N ALA A 430 -31.39 -0.66 -16.28
CA ALA A 430 -32.01 0.58 -16.78
C ALA A 430 -32.07 1.69 -15.72
N CYS A 431 -31.89 1.36 -14.45
CA CYS A 431 -32.00 2.30 -13.33
C CYS A 431 -30.64 2.61 -12.69
N TYR A 432 -30.65 3.57 -11.78
CA TYR A 432 -29.54 3.88 -10.88
C TYR A 432 -29.90 3.45 -9.46
N LYS A 433 -28.92 2.93 -8.70
CA LYS A 433 -29.07 2.52 -7.30
C LYS A 433 -28.03 3.20 -6.41
N CYS A 434 -28.47 3.74 -5.29
CA CYS A 434 -27.59 4.31 -4.28
C CYS A 434 -27.01 3.20 -3.38
N GLY A 435 -25.69 3.12 -3.29
CA GLY A 435 -24.99 2.17 -2.41
C GLY A 435 -25.10 2.50 -0.91
N ASN A 436 -25.40 3.76 -0.56
CA ASN A 436 -25.51 4.21 0.83
C ASN A 436 -26.89 3.92 1.45
N CYS A 437 -27.94 4.42 0.79
CA CYS A 437 -29.29 4.46 1.36
C CYS A 437 -30.28 3.58 0.59
N GLY A 438 -29.84 2.89 -0.46
CA GLY A 438 -30.68 1.97 -1.23
C GLY A 438 -31.68 2.61 -2.20
N THR A 439 -31.79 3.95 -2.24
CA THR A 439 -32.67 4.67 -3.17
C THR A 439 -32.40 4.28 -4.62
N VAL A 440 -33.45 4.04 -5.40
CA VAL A 440 -33.39 3.72 -6.83
C VAL A 440 -34.01 4.86 -7.64
N HIS A 441 -33.39 5.28 -8.74
CA HIS A 441 -33.82 6.41 -9.57
C HIS A 441 -33.69 6.09 -11.06
N GLY A 442 -34.60 6.61 -11.90
CA GLY A 442 -34.51 6.47 -13.37
C GLY A 442 -34.97 5.12 -13.94
N CYS A 443 -35.86 4.41 -13.24
CA CYS A 443 -36.57 3.27 -13.86
C CYS A 443 -37.73 3.80 -14.71
N SER A 444 -37.65 3.60 -16.02
CA SER A 444 -38.80 3.65 -16.94
C SER A 444 -39.41 2.28 -17.09
#